data_AF-A0AA42EH24-F1
#
_entry.id   AF-A0AA42EH24-F1
#
_cell.length_a   1.000
_cell.length_b   1.000
_cell.length_c   1.000
_cell.angle_alpha   90.00
_cell.angle_beta   90.00
_cell.angle_gamma   90.00
#
_symmetry.space_group_name_H-M   'P 1'
#
loop_
_entity.id
_entity.type
_entity.pdbx_description
1 polymer ?
#
loop_
_entity_poly.entity_id
_entity_poly.type
_entity_poly.pdbx_seq_one_letter_code
_entity_poly.pdbx_strand_id
1 'polypeptide(L)'
;MTAQVLPAQVLPGGAAARATASTDRARTVLRLRISDHAIDHRFYGVIAAEWPDLDRAAGAPERIVWEDRRCHRERGLPKLAVVDIARHPEDGAAPTLAQMRQRGQRLPADEIVERKVVEPLAPPAVLTIDAETRVSGLRIRLTLYAAACRIGAGSAAAPVLH
;
A
#
# COMPACT_ATOMS: atom_id res chain seq x y z
N MET A 1 -8.68 -0.84 -4.60
CA MET A 1 -7.20 -0.82 -4.49
C MET A 1 -6.77 -1.88 -3.51
N THR A 2 -5.72 -2.59 -3.85
CA THR A 2 -5.13 -3.64 -3.04
C THR A 2 -3.70 -3.28 -2.64
N ALA A 3 -3.19 -3.99 -1.63
CA ALA A 3 -1.79 -4.02 -1.28
C ALA A 3 -1.33 -5.47 -1.09
N GLN A 4 -0.14 -5.77 -1.58
CA GLN A 4 0.58 -7.03 -1.38
C GLN A 4 1.94 -6.72 -0.77
N VAL A 5 2.35 -7.47 0.25
CA VAL A 5 3.74 -7.39 0.74
C VAL A 5 4.55 -8.44 -0.02
N LEU A 6 5.57 -7.99 -0.75
CA LEU A 6 6.42 -8.90 -1.51
C LEU A 6 7.43 -9.57 -0.59
N PRO A 7 7.74 -10.87 -0.81
CA PRO A 7 8.82 -11.56 -0.11
C PRO A 7 10.14 -10.79 -0.21
N ALA A 8 10.94 -10.83 0.85
CA ALA A 8 12.30 -10.33 0.80
C ALA A 8 13.09 -11.04 -0.32
N GLN A 9 13.81 -10.29 -1.16
CA GLN A 9 14.69 -10.89 -2.15
C GLN A 9 16.00 -11.33 -1.51
N VAL A 10 16.44 -12.55 -1.85
CA VAL A 10 17.81 -12.99 -1.58
C VAL A 10 18.71 -12.33 -2.64
N LEU A 11 19.57 -11.39 -2.23
CA LEU A 11 20.54 -10.79 -3.14
C LEU A 11 21.61 -11.83 -3.54
N PRO A 12 21.91 -12.01 -4.83
CA PRO A 12 22.97 -12.91 -5.26
C PRO A 12 24.33 -12.27 -4.95
N GLY A 13 25.09 -12.86 -4.01
CA GLY A 13 26.48 -12.46 -3.73
C GLY A 13 26.88 -12.35 -2.26
N GLY A 14 25.94 -12.51 -1.31
CA GLY A 14 26.27 -12.65 0.10
C GLY A 14 26.66 -14.10 0.41
N ALA A 15 27.84 -14.32 1.00
CA ALA A 15 28.20 -15.61 1.57
C ALA A 15 27.04 -16.15 2.40
N ALA A 16 26.74 -17.44 2.26
CA ALA A 16 25.68 -18.13 2.97
C ALA A 16 25.95 -18.12 4.49
N ALA A 17 25.70 -16.99 5.14
CA ALA A 17 25.35 -16.97 6.54
C ALA A 17 24.09 -17.81 6.62
N ARG A 18 24.19 -18.97 7.28
CA ARG A 18 23.03 -19.75 7.71
C ARG A 18 22.03 -18.76 8.30
N ALA A 19 20.97 -18.47 7.55
CA ALA A 19 19.81 -17.82 8.08
C ALA A 19 19.26 -18.79 9.13
N THR A 20 19.67 -18.61 10.38
CA THR A 20 18.76 -18.95 11.48
C THR A 20 17.49 -18.23 11.11
N ALA A 21 16.45 -19.01 10.80
CA ALA A 21 15.11 -18.53 10.50
C ALA A 21 14.56 -17.86 11.77
N SER A 22 15.08 -16.68 12.07
CA SER A 22 14.43 -15.71 12.90
C SER A 22 13.20 -15.33 12.11
N THR A 23 12.04 -15.77 12.56
CA THR A 23 10.76 -15.24 12.09
C THR A 23 10.78 -13.76 12.41
N ASP A 24 11.15 -12.94 11.42
CA ASP A 24 11.10 -11.48 11.48
C ASP A 24 9.63 -11.07 11.34
N ARG A 25 8.85 -11.48 12.34
CA ARG A 25 7.43 -11.23 12.50
C ARG A 25 7.23 -9.91 13.22
N ALA A 26 6.35 -9.09 12.66
CA ALA A 26 6.08 -7.78 13.22
C ALA A 26 4.69 -7.29 12.84
N ARG A 27 4.10 -6.53 13.75
CA ARG A 27 2.96 -5.69 13.42
C ARG A 27 3.43 -4.58 12.49
N THR A 28 2.91 -4.59 11.27
CA THR A 28 3.26 -3.64 10.21
C THR A 28 2.04 -2.82 9.84
N VAL A 29 2.16 -1.50 9.92
CA VAL A 29 1.12 -0.54 9.56
C VAL A 29 1.60 0.28 8.36
N LEU A 30 0.85 0.20 7.28
CA LEU A 30 1.05 0.94 6.05
C LEU A 30 0.08 2.12 6.00
N ARG A 31 0.57 3.35 5.83
CA ARG A 31 -0.31 4.49 5.55
C ARG A 31 -0.21 4.92 4.11
N LEU A 32 -1.37 5.07 3.48
CA LEU A 32 -1.53 5.42 2.07
C LEU A 32 -2.28 6.73 1.95
N ARG A 33 -1.68 7.70 1.26
CA ARG A 33 -2.37 8.92 0.84
C ARG A 33 -3.04 8.70 -0.49
N ILE A 34 -4.33 9.00 -0.53
CA ILE A 34 -5.18 8.89 -1.73
C ILE A 34 -5.74 10.28 -2.01
N SER A 35 -5.64 10.69 -3.27
CA SER A 35 -6.22 11.92 -3.78
C SER A 35 -6.98 11.58 -5.05
N ASP A 36 -8.28 11.41 -4.90
CA ASP A 36 -9.22 11.20 -6.00
C ASP A 36 -10.04 12.47 -6.22
N HIS A 37 -9.99 12.98 -7.44
CA HIS A 37 -10.67 14.21 -7.87
C HIS A 37 -11.61 13.91 -9.03
N ALA A 38 -12.53 12.99 -8.81
CA ALA A 38 -13.62 12.73 -9.72
C ALA A 38 -14.59 13.92 -9.83
N ILE A 39 -15.43 13.89 -10.87
CA ILE A 39 -16.39 14.96 -11.13
C ILE A 39 -17.46 15.01 -10.04
N ASP A 40 -17.98 13.84 -9.66
CA ASP A 40 -19.14 13.70 -8.76
C ASP A 40 -18.73 13.48 -7.30
N HIS A 41 -17.45 13.18 -7.05
CA HIS A 41 -16.92 12.86 -5.74
C HIS A 41 -15.46 13.30 -5.62
N ARG A 42 -15.07 13.82 -4.46
CA ARG A 42 -13.68 14.16 -4.17
C ARG A 42 -13.27 13.49 -2.88
N PHE A 43 -12.28 12.61 -2.96
CA PHE A 43 -11.66 12.02 -1.79
C PHE A 43 -10.22 12.54 -1.66
N TYR A 44 -9.88 13.07 -0.49
CA TYR A 44 -8.49 13.32 -0.12
C TYR A 44 -8.29 12.88 1.32
N GLY A 45 -7.35 11.97 1.54
CA GLY A 45 -7.09 11.46 2.88
C GLY A 45 -5.93 10.49 2.96
N VAL A 46 -5.59 10.13 4.19
CA VAL A 46 -4.66 9.06 4.51
C VAL A 46 -5.44 7.92 5.15
N ILE A 47 -5.29 6.72 4.60
CA ILE A 47 -5.86 5.50 5.15
C ILE A 47 -4.74 4.62 5.72
N ALA A 48 -5.10 3.65 6.57
CA ALA A 48 -4.16 2.69 7.12
C ALA A 48 -4.56 1.25 6.75
N ALA A 49 -3.57 0.45 6.39
CA ALA A 49 -3.67 -1.00 6.27
C ALA A 49 -2.71 -1.64 7.26
N GLU A 50 -3.14 -2.73 7.90
CA GLU A 50 -2.37 -3.37 8.96
C GLU A 50 -2.21 -4.86 8.71
N TRP A 51 -0.99 -5.35 8.95
CA TRP A 51 -0.65 -6.76 9.07
C TRP A 51 -0.14 -6.99 10.50
N PRO A 52 -0.93 -7.64 11.37
CA PRO A 52 -0.57 -7.77 12.77
C PRO A 52 0.64 -8.70 13.01
N ASP A 53 0.82 -9.69 12.15
CA ASP A 53 1.87 -10.70 12.23
C ASP A 53 2.49 -10.92 10.83
N LEU A 54 3.22 -9.92 10.33
CA LEU A 54 3.85 -9.98 9.02
C LEU A 54 5.22 -10.66 9.11
N ASP A 55 5.34 -11.85 8.54
CA ASP A 55 6.63 -12.46 8.21
C ASP A 55 7.17 -11.83 6.92
N ARG A 56 8.24 -11.04 7.05
CA ARG A 56 8.86 -10.34 5.92
C ARG A 56 9.47 -11.30 4.89
N ALA A 57 9.95 -12.48 5.31
CA ALA A 57 10.53 -13.45 4.39
C ALA A 57 9.43 -14.10 3.52
N ALA A 58 8.27 -14.39 4.12
CA ALA A 58 7.13 -14.95 3.40
C ALA A 58 6.35 -13.89 2.59
N GLY A 59 6.39 -12.63 3.01
CA GLY A 59 5.53 -11.57 2.48
C GLY A 59 4.08 -11.76 2.95
N ALA A 60 3.15 -11.11 2.26
CA ALA A 60 1.72 -11.26 2.51
C ALA A 60 0.94 -11.22 1.19
N PRO A 61 -0.11 -12.03 1.06
CA PRO A 61 -0.94 -12.03 -0.14
C PRO A 61 -1.60 -10.67 -0.35
N GLU A 62 -2.02 -10.46 -1.58
CA GLU A 62 -2.79 -9.28 -1.96
C GLU A 62 -4.09 -9.19 -1.15
N ARG A 63 -4.41 -8.00 -0.63
CA ARG A 63 -5.68 -7.71 0.05
C ARG A 63 -6.22 -6.34 -0.32
N ILE A 64 -7.54 -6.18 -0.26
CA ILE A 64 -8.18 -4.87 -0.42
C ILE A 64 -7.81 -3.98 0.76
N VAL A 65 -7.33 -2.77 0.47
CA VAL A 65 -6.97 -1.74 1.46
C VAL A 65 -7.81 -0.47 1.31
N TRP A 66 -8.44 -0.28 0.15
CA TRP A 66 -9.34 0.84 -0.12
C TRP A 66 -10.29 0.52 -1.26
N GLU A 67 -11.50 1.03 -1.17
CA GLU A 67 -12.51 1.00 -2.21
C GLU A 67 -13.29 2.31 -2.15
N ASP A 68 -13.55 2.94 -3.31
CA ASP A 68 -14.48 4.07 -3.31
C ASP A 68 -15.89 3.54 -3.06
N ARG A 69 -16.61 4.18 -2.13
CA ARG A 69 -17.98 3.82 -1.77
C ARG A 69 -19.00 4.30 -2.80
N ARG A 70 -18.58 5.11 -3.77
CA ARG A 70 -19.47 5.71 -4.76
C ARG A 70 -18.95 5.44 -6.16
N CYS A 71 -19.89 5.17 -7.05
CA CYS A 71 -19.63 5.24 -8.46
C CYS A 71 -19.56 6.70 -8.88
N HIS A 72 -18.51 7.08 -9.60
CA HIS A 72 -18.32 8.43 -10.08
C HIS A 72 -17.74 8.41 -11.48
N ARG A 73 -17.91 9.50 -12.22
CA ARG A 73 -17.26 9.66 -13.51
C ARG A 73 -15.77 9.91 -13.31
N GLU A 74 -14.95 9.12 -13.99
CA GLU A 74 -13.51 9.25 -13.95
C GLU A 74 -13.07 10.57 -14.61
N ARG A 75 -12.19 11.32 -13.95
CA ARG A 75 -11.47 12.49 -14.55
C ARG A 75 -9.98 12.17 -14.78
N GLY A 76 -9.59 10.94 -14.52
CA GLY A 76 -8.25 10.39 -14.45
C GLY A 76 -8.10 9.51 -13.21
N LEU A 77 -7.02 8.73 -13.15
CA LEU A 77 -6.76 7.84 -12.02
C LEU A 77 -6.45 8.63 -10.73
N PRO A 78 -6.92 8.14 -9.56
CA PRO A 78 -6.50 8.64 -8.26
C PRO A 78 -4.98 8.72 -8.14
N LYS A 79 -4.48 9.78 -7.49
CA LYS A 79 -3.07 9.84 -7.08
C LYS A 79 -2.91 9.04 -5.79
N LEU A 80 -1.97 8.12 -5.80
CA LEU A 80 -1.66 7.21 -4.69
C LEU A 80 -0.21 7.43 -4.26
N ALA A 81 0.04 7.37 -2.96
CA ALA A 81 1.38 7.36 -2.38
C ALA A 81 1.40 6.64 -1.03
N VAL A 82 2.37 5.78 -0.80
CA VAL A 82 2.78 5.29 0.50
C VAL A 82 3.49 6.43 1.24
N VAL A 83 2.93 6.87 2.36
CA VAL A 83 3.50 7.99 3.12
C VAL A 83 4.37 7.53 4.28
N ASP A 84 3.98 6.46 4.96
CA ASP A 84 4.77 5.83 6.01
C ASP A 84 4.52 4.33 6.09
N ILE A 85 5.50 3.62 6.64
CA ILE A 85 5.41 2.22 7.05
C ILE A 85 6.01 2.10 8.44
N ALA A 86 5.17 1.79 9.42
CA ALA A 86 5.59 1.55 10.79
C ALA A 86 5.65 0.05 11.08
N ARG A 87 6.73 -0.41 11.71
CA ARG A 87 6.94 -1.81 12.05
C ARG A 87 7.26 -1.95 13.53
N HIS A 88 6.58 -2.87 14.20
CA HIS A 88 6.75 -3.17 15.61
C HIS A 88 7.10 -4.65 15.73
N PRO A 89 8.40 -5.00 15.80
CA PRO A 89 8.86 -6.37 15.95
C PRO A 89 8.32 -7.02 17.23
N GLU A 90 8.00 -8.31 17.16
CA GLU A 90 7.53 -9.08 18.33
C GLU A 90 8.67 -9.48 19.28
N ASP A 91 9.91 -9.51 18.79
CA ASP A 91 11.11 -9.96 19.50
C ASP A 91 11.73 -8.89 20.41
N GLY A 92 11.05 -7.75 20.60
CA GLY A 92 11.54 -6.63 21.40
C GLY A 92 12.59 -5.76 20.69
N ALA A 93 12.87 -6.00 19.40
CA ALA A 93 13.68 -5.08 18.62
C ALA A 93 13.00 -3.70 18.50
N ALA A 94 13.82 -2.66 18.27
CA ALA A 94 13.33 -1.30 18.18
C ALA A 94 12.32 -1.14 17.03
N PRO A 95 11.19 -0.42 17.24
CA PRO A 95 10.25 -0.17 16.17
C PRO A 95 10.93 0.65 15.07
N THR A 96 10.62 0.33 13.82
CA THR A 96 11.13 1.08 12.67
C THR A 96 10.01 1.87 12.01
N LEU A 97 10.40 3.02 11.47
CA LEU A 97 9.50 3.89 10.72
C LEU A 97 10.20 4.28 9.42
N ALA A 98 9.67 3.79 8.31
CA ALA A 98 10.02 4.27 6.99
C ALA A 98 9.07 5.39 6.57
N GLN A 99 9.59 6.42 5.90
CA GLN A 99 8.78 7.56 5.46
C GLN A 99 9.12 7.97 4.04
N MET A 100 8.11 8.44 3.30
CA MET A 100 8.33 9.11 2.02
C MET A 100 9.03 10.45 2.24
N ARG A 101 10.11 10.70 1.51
CA ARG A 101 10.85 11.96 1.58
C ARG A 101 9.96 13.16 1.25
N GLN A 102 9.96 14.16 2.14
CA GLN A 102 9.29 15.44 1.92
C GLN A 102 10.31 16.55 1.66
N ARG A 103 10.04 17.42 0.69
CA ARG A 103 10.90 18.57 0.39
C ARG A 103 10.91 19.53 1.59
N GLY A 104 12.09 20.00 1.98
CA GLY A 104 12.27 20.92 3.11
C GLY A 104 12.31 20.24 4.48
N GLN A 105 12.17 18.92 4.55
CA GLN A 105 12.36 18.15 5.78
C GLN A 105 13.69 17.40 5.79
N ARG A 106 14.11 16.95 6.97
CA ARG A 106 15.28 16.08 7.14
C ARG A 106 15.07 14.77 6.37
N LEU A 107 16.15 14.20 5.83
CA LEU A 107 16.11 12.88 5.20
C LEU A 107 15.63 11.82 6.22
N PRO A 108 14.65 10.98 5.89
CA PRO A 108 14.23 9.88 6.75
C PRO A 108 15.39 8.92 7.04
N ALA A 109 15.39 8.34 8.24
CA ALA A 109 16.35 7.28 8.59
C ALA A 109 16.15 6.04 7.70
N ASP A 110 14.90 5.74 7.35
CA ASP A 110 14.53 4.76 6.32
C ASP A 110 13.58 5.43 5.31
N GLU A 111 14.03 5.57 4.07
CA GLU A 111 13.29 6.26 3.01
C GLU A 111 12.43 5.28 2.21
N ILE A 112 11.18 5.66 1.95
CA ILE A 112 10.30 4.96 1.01
C ILE A 112 10.55 5.51 -0.39
N VAL A 113 10.91 4.61 -1.31
CA VAL A 113 11.08 4.90 -2.73
C VAL A 113 9.96 4.20 -3.49
N GLU A 114 9.18 4.97 -4.24
CA GLU A 114 8.10 4.45 -5.08
C GLU A 114 8.50 4.42 -6.54
N ARG A 115 8.06 3.37 -7.24
CA ARG A 115 8.20 3.20 -8.69
C ARG A 115 6.86 2.78 -9.27
N LYS A 116 6.40 3.51 -10.28
CA LYS A 116 5.26 3.07 -11.08
C LYS A 116 5.72 1.95 -12.00
N VAL A 117 4.99 0.84 -11.97
CA VAL A 117 5.18 -0.28 -12.89
C VAL A 117 4.59 0.15 -14.24
N VAL A 118 5.40 0.09 -15.29
CA VAL A 118 5.08 0.66 -16.62
C VAL A 118 4.65 -0.43 -17.61
N GLU A 119 4.81 -1.69 -17.21
CA GLU A 119 4.39 -2.87 -17.94
C GLU A 119 2.87 -2.86 -18.18
N PRO A 120 2.40 -3.39 -19.32
CA PRO A 120 0.98 -3.51 -19.60
C PRO A 120 0.26 -4.29 -18.50
N LEU A 121 -0.80 -3.70 -17.97
CA LEU A 121 -1.64 -4.33 -16.95
C LEU A 121 -2.83 -5.03 -17.60
N ALA A 122 -3.09 -6.27 -17.18
CA ALA A 122 -4.33 -6.95 -17.56
C ALA A 122 -5.52 -6.29 -16.85
N PRO A 123 -6.61 -5.95 -17.56
CA PRO A 123 -7.83 -5.49 -16.92
C PRO A 123 -8.31 -6.49 -15.85
N PRO A 124 -8.85 -6.04 -14.71
CA PRO A 124 -9.25 -4.66 -14.41
C PRO A 124 -8.16 -3.79 -13.76
N ALA A 125 -6.91 -4.23 -13.70
CA ALA A 125 -5.83 -3.44 -13.12
C ALA A 125 -5.48 -2.25 -14.04
N VAL A 126 -5.33 -1.06 -13.46
CA VAL A 126 -5.10 0.20 -14.20
C VAL A 126 -3.85 0.96 -13.75
N LEU A 127 -3.34 0.70 -12.55
CA LEU A 127 -2.10 1.26 -12.06
C LEU A 127 -1.48 0.31 -11.04
N THR A 128 -0.16 0.11 -11.12
CA THR A 128 0.61 -0.59 -10.09
C THR A 128 1.78 0.27 -9.64
N ILE A 129 1.98 0.35 -8.32
CA ILE A 129 3.09 1.07 -7.68
C ILE A 129 3.83 0.09 -6.78
N ASP A 130 5.13 -0.03 -6.99
CA ASP A 130 6.02 -0.73 -6.06
C ASP A 130 6.69 0.29 -5.14
N ALA A 131 6.49 0.15 -3.84
CA ALA A 131 7.15 0.92 -2.80
C ALA A 131 8.18 0.04 -2.09
N GLU A 132 9.40 0.57 -1.91
CA GLU A 132 10.50 -0.12 -1.26
C GLU A 132 11.17 0.79 -0.24
N THR A 133 11.43 0.26 0.95
CA THR A 133 12.19 0.95 2.00
C THR A 133 13.69 0.74 1.79
N ARG A 134 14.50 1.80 1.85
CA ARG A 134 15.95 1.71 1.55
C ARG A 134 16.76 0.93 2.57
N VAL A 135 16.41 1.02 3.85
CA VAL A 135 17.19 0.40 4.94
C VAL A 135 16.54 -0.90 5.37
N SER A 136 15.24 -0.90 5.68
CA SER A 136 14.56 -2.12 6.12
C SER A 136 14.23 -3.08 4.99
N GLY A 137 14.43 -2.73 3.71
CA GLY A 137 14.24 -3.63 2.56
C GLY A 137 12.85 -4.28 2.46
N LEU A 138 11.82 -3.69 3.06
CA LEU A 138 10.42 -4.06 2.90
C LEU A 138 9.91 -3.58 1.55
N ARG A 139 9.12 -4.42 0.89
CA ARG A 139 8.57 -4.15 -0.45
C ARG A 139 7.07 -4.35 -0.46
N ILE A 140 6.36 -3.37 -0.99
CA ILE A 140 4.90 -3.34 -1.06
C ILE A 140 4.50 -3.04 -2.49
N ARG A 141 3.60 -3.85 -3.03
CA ARG A 141 2.95 -3.60 -4.31
C ARG A 141 1.54 -3.12 -4.05
N LEU A 142 1.21 -1.94 -4.57
CA LEU A 142 -0.14 -1.41 -4.62
C LEU A 142 -0.70 -1.61 -6.02
N THR A 143 -1.91 -2.16 -6.12
CA THR A 143 -2.60 -2.27 -7.40
C THR A 143 -3.96 -1.58 -7.32
N LEU A 144 -4.17 -0.63 -8.23
CA LEU A 144 -5.44 0.02 -8.45
C LEU A 144 -6.21 -0.75 -9.52
N TYR A 145 -7.46 -1.06 -9.20
CA TYR A 145 -8.40 -1.69 -10.11
C TYR A 145 -9.51 -0.71 -10.44
N ALA A 146 -9.88 -0.64 -11.71
CA ALA A 146 -11.07 0.08 -12.15
C ALA A 146 -12.17 -0.93 -12.48
N ALA A 147 -13.31 -0.78 -11.84
CA ALA A 147 -14.49 -1.59 -12.10
C ALA A 147 -15.57 -0.73 -12.77
N ALA A 148 -16.22 -1.28 -13.79
CA ALA A 148 -17.38 -0.63 -14.39
C ALA A 148 -18.52 -0.63 -13.37
N CYS A 149 -19.06 0.55 -13.06
CA CYS A 149 -20.27 0.68 -12.26
C CYS A 149 -21.41 1.22 -13.12
N ARG A 150 -22.62 0.66 -12.91
CA ARG A 150 -23.84 1.21 -13.50
C ARG A 150 -24.28 2.42 -12.67
N ILE A 151 -24.09 3.61 -13.22
CA ILE A 151 -24.70 4.83 -12.68
C ILE A 151 -26.19 4.78 -13.05
N GLY A 152 -27.01 4.16 -12.20
CA GLY A 152 -28.46 4.21 -12.32
C GLY A 152 -28.97 5.61 -11.96
N ALA A 153 -29.87 6.17 -12.77
CA ALA A 153 -30.62 7.36 -12.38
C ALA A 153 -31.52 7.02 -11.18
N GLY A 154 -31.08 7.37 -9.97
CA GLY A 154 -31.84 7.19 -8.73
C GLY A 154 -31.47 5.93 -7.95
N SER A 155 -30.54 6.07 -7.00
CA SER A 155 -30.58 5.28 -5.77
C SER A 155 -31.24 6.15 -4.70
N ALA A 156 -32.56 6.06 -4.59
CA ALA A 156 -33.25 6.54 -3.40
C ALA A 156 -32.78 5.67 -2.24
N ALA A 157 -32.18 6.29 -1.23
CA ALA A 157 -31.94 5.64 0.05
C ALA A 157 -33.28 5.09 0.56
N ALA A 158 -33.36 3.79 0.80
CA ALA A 158 -34.48 3.20 1.51
C ALA A 158 -34.50 3.81 2.94
N PRO A 159 -35.65 4.31 3.42
CA PRO A 159 -35.74 4.79 4.80
C PRO A 159 -35.60 3.61 5.76
N VAL A 160 -34.70 3.76 6.73
CA VAL A 160 -34.65 2.90 7.91
C VAL A 160 -35.89 3.21 8.75
N LEU A 161 -36.84 2.28 8.81
CA LEU A 161 -37.91 2.30 9.80
C LEU A 161 -37.31 1.88 11.14
N HIS A 162 -37.47 2.73 12.16
CA HIS A 162 -37.23 2.44 13.56
C HIS A 162 -38.39 1.65 14.16
#